data_AF-X1T779-F1
#
_entry.id   AF-X1T779-F1
#
_cell.length_a   1.000
_cell.length_b   1.000
_cell.length_c   1.000
_cell.angle_alpha   90.00
_cell.angle_beta   90.00
_cell.angle_gamma   90.00
#
_symmetry.space_group_name_H-M   'P 1'
#
loop_
_entity.id
_entity.type
_entity.pdbx_description
1 polymer ?
#
loop_
_entity_poly.entity_id
_entity_poly.type
_entity_poly.pdbx_seq_one_letter_code
_entity_poly.pdbx_strand_id
1 'polypeptide(L)' 'MLEHFNNPRNVGVIEDADGYARVENPVCGDMTDVYIKVENERIKDVKFKTFGCLVTIASASALSEAVKGKSLDEILECG' A
#
# COMPACT_ATOMS: atom_id res chain seq x y z
N MET A 1 -0.23 -5.70 -14.17
CA MET A 1 -0.62 -4.27 -14.16
C MET A 1 -2.10 -4.08 -14.53
N LEU A 2 -2.58 -4.56 -15.69
CA LEU A 2 -4.01 -4.47 -16.06
C LEU A 2 -4.98 -5.20 -15.11
N GLU A 3 -4.57 -6.32 -14.51
CA GLU A 3 -5.40 -7.07 -13.55
C GLU A 3 -5.59 -6.29 -12.24
N HIS A 4 -4.49 -5.80 -11.65
CA HIS A 4 -4.51 -4.94 -10.47
C HIS A 4 -5.24 -3.62 -10.68
N PHE A 5 -5.37 -3.17 -11.93
CA PHE A 5 -6.22 -2.03 -12.25
C PHE A 5 -7.72 -2.40 -12.25
N ASN A 6 -8.10 -3.50 -12.92
CA ASN A 6 -9.50 -3.91 -13.00
C ASN A 6 -10.04 -4.45 -11.67
N ASN A 7 -9.17 -5.01 -10.83
CA ASN A 7 -9.55 -5.60 -9.55
C ASN A 7 -8.48 -5.31 -8.48
N PRO A 8 -8.32 -4.03 -8.06
CA PRO A 8 -7.28 -3.64 -7.13
C PRO A 8 -7.49 -4.34 -5.78
N ARG A 9 -6.47 -5.06 -5.33
CA ARG A 9 -6.46 -5.71 -4.02
C ARG A 9 -6.17 -4.69 -2.94
N ASN A 10 -6.61 -4.97 -1.71
CA ASN A 10 -6.26 -4.20 -0.52
C ASN A 10 -6.64 -2.70 -0.58
N VAL A 11 -7.64 -2.32 -1.38
CA VAL A 11 -8.15 -0.95 -1.38
C VAL A 11 -8.97 -0.70 -0.12
N GLY A 12 -8.66 0.39 0.57
CA GLY A 12 -9.43 0.85 1.72
C GLY A 12 -8.57 1.51 2.78
N VAL A 13 -9.16 1.59 3.98
CA VAL A 13 -8.52 2.17 5.17
C VAL A 13 -8.54 1.14 6.29
N ILE A 14 -7.57 1.23 7.21
CA ILE A 14 -7.54 0.49 8.46
C ILE A 14 -7.72 1.54 9.56
N GLU A 15 -8.84 1.51 10.27
CA GLU A 15 -9.16 2.52 11.30
C GLU A 15 -8.22 2.42 12.50
N ASP A 16 -7.81 1.20 12.86
CA ASP A 16 -6.85 0.91 13.92
C ASP A 16 -5.49 0.50 13.32
N ALA A 17 -4.96 1.30 12.39
CA ALA A 17 -3.66 1.02 11.80
C ALA A 17 -2.52 1.25 12.81
N ASP A 18 -1.54 0.35 12.86
CA ASP A 18 -0.33 0.55 13.65
C ASP A 18 0.65 1.52 12.95
N GLY A 19 0.53 1.63 11.62
CA GLY A 19 1.31 2.57 10.81
C GLY A 19 0.47 3.21 9.72
N TYR A 20 0.71 4.49 9.49
CA TYR A 20 0.07 5.29 8.44
C TYR A 20 1.12 6.14 7.73
N ALA A 21 1.08 6.14 6.41
CA ALA A 21 1.90 7.00 5.57
C ALA A 21 1.05 7.63 4.48
N ARG A 22 1.24 8.93 4.25
CA ARG A 22 0.70 9.65 3.10
C ARG A 22 1.84 10.12 2.22
N VAL A 23 1.78 9.75 0.95
CA VAL A 23 2.72 10.18 -0.08
C VAL A 23 1.97 11.03 -1.08
N GLU A 24 2.45 12.25 -1.28
CA GLU A 24 1.95 13.18 -2.30
C GLU A 24 3.03 13.41 -3.37
N ASN A 25 2.63 13.31 -4.63
CA ASN A 25 3.48 13.67 -5.75
C ASN A 25 3.02 15.03 -6.32
N PRO A 26 3.69 16.15 -5.98
CA PRO A 26 3.26 17.49 -6.37
C PRO A 26 3.35 17.74 -7.89
N VAL A 27 4.07 16.89 -8.64
CA VAL A 27 4.22 17.02 -10.11
C VAL A 27 2.95 16.60 -10.84
N CYS A 28 2.29 15.55 -10.37
CA CYS A 28 1.11 14.95 -11.02
C CYS A 28 -0.17 15.10 -10.17
N GLY A 29 -0.05 15.53 -8.92
CA GLY A 29 -1.15 15.63 -7.97
C GLY A 29 -1.62 14.28 -7.41
N ASP A 30 -0.86 13.19 -7.63
CA ASP A 30 -1.19 11.89 -7.06
C ASP A 30 -1.04 11.92 -5.54
N MET A 31 -2.04 11.42 -4.82
CA MET A 31 -2.00 11.29 -3.37
C MET A 31 -2.28 9.83 -2.99
N THR A 32 -1.38 9.21 -2.24
CA THR A 32 -1.51 7.81 -1.81
C THR A 32 -1.39 7.73 -0.30
N ASP A 33 -2.47 7.28 0.34
CA ASP A 33 -2.51 6.85 1.74
C ASP A 33 -2.24 5.35 1.82
N VAL A 34 -1.35 4.95 2.73
CA VAL A 34 -1.04 3.55 3.04
C VAL A 34 -1.23 3.33 4.53
N TYR A 35 -1.91 2.26 4.87
CA TYR A 35 -2.23 1.83 6.22
C TYR A 35 -1.67 0.43 6.43
N ILE A 36 -0.95 0.21 7.51
CA ILE A 36 -0.41 -1.10 7.88
C ILE A 36 -0.85 -1.50 9.29
N LYS A 37 -1.12 -2.79 9.46
CA LYS A 37 -1.32 -3.45 10.74
C LYS A 37 -0.19 -4.45 10.94
N VAL A 38 0.52 -4.34 12.05
CA VAL A 38 1.69 -5.17 12.34
C VAL A 38 1.39 -6.03 13.56
N GLU A 39 1.67 -7.31 13.47
CA GLU A 39 1.50 -8.25 14.57
C GLU A 39 2.68 -9.23 14.58
N ASN A 40 3.35 -9.38 15.73
CA ASN A 40 4.56 -10.20 15.87
C ASN A 40 5.62 -9.88 14.79
N GLU A 41 5.95 -8.59 14.61
CA GLU A 41 6.99 -8.11 13.68
C GLU A 41 6.70 -8.38 12.19
N ARG A 42 5.46 -8.78 11.86
CA ARG A 42 5.00 -9.06 10.49
C ARG A 42 3.81 -8.20 10.10
N ILE A 43 3.72 -7.85 8.82
CA ILE A 43 2.57 -7.15 8.26
C ILE A 43 1.38 -8.10 8.20
N LYS A 44 0.44 -7.94 9.12
CA LYS A 44 -0.81 -8.70 9.19
C LYS A 44 -1.80 -8.25 8.12
N ASP A 45 -1.95 -6.94 7.99
CA ASP A 45 -2.78 -6.34 6.95
C ASP A 45 -2.17 -5.05 6.44
N VAL A 46 -2.39 -4.80 5.16
CA VAL A 46 -2.00 -3.57 4.49
C VAL A 46 -3.16 -3.16 3.62
N LYS A 47 -3.51 -1.87 3.68
CA LYS A 47 -4.48 -1.26 2.77
C LYS A 47 -3.96 0.05 2.26
N PHE A 48 -4.41 0.43 1.08
CA PHE A 48 -4.10 1.74 0.53
C PHE A 48 -5.35 2.41 0.00
N LYS A 49 -5.29 3.73 -0.03
CA LYS A 49 -6.25 4.59 -0.68
C LYS A 49 -5.48 5.61 -1.49
N THR A 50 -5.55 5.51 -2.81
CA THR A 50 -4.84 6.42 -3.71
C THR A 50 -5.83 7.18 -4.57
N PHE A 51 -5.54 8.45 -4.79
CA PHE A 51 -6.15 9.31 -5.77
C PHE A 51 -5.08 9.62 -6.79
N GLY A 52 -5.13 8.95 -7.94
CA GLY A 52 -4.04 9.01 -8.90
C GLY A 52 -4.32 8.27 -10.19
N CYS A 53 -3.32 8.27 -11.06
CA CYS A 53 -3.39 7.63 -12.38
C CYS A 53 -3.54 6.11 -12.27
N LEU A 54 -4.01 5.46 -13.34
CA LEU A 54 -4.24 4.00 -13.38
C LEU A 54 -2.97 3.19 -12.99
N VAL A 55 -1.80 3.72 -13.37
CA VAL A 55 -0.49 3.15 -13.03
C VAL A 55 -0.25 3.20 -11.52
N THR A 56 -0.58 4.32 -10.87
CA THR A 56 -0.47 4.49 -9.42
C THR A 56 -1.31 3.46 -8.68
N ILE A 57 -2.57 3.26 -9.11
CA ILE A 57 -3.48 2.27 -8.51
C ILE A 57 -2.94 0.85 -8.69
N ALA A 58 -2.50 0.49 -9.90
CA ALA A 58 -2.00 -0.84 -10.20
C ALA A 58 -0.70 -1.16 -9.43
N SER A 59 0.22 -0.20 -9.34
CA SER A 59 1.47 -0.34 -8.58
C SER A 59 1.22 -0.46 -7.09
N ALA A 60 0.35 0.38 -6.51
CA ALA A 60 -0.02 0.30 -5.10
C ALA A 60 -0.68 -1.05 -4.76
N SER A 61 -1.55 -1.55 -5.63
CA SER A 61 -2.15 -2.87 -5.46
C SER A 61 -1.11 -3.99 -5.49
N ALA A 62 -0.23 -4.02 -6.48
CA ALA A 62 0.81 -5.04 -6.57
C ALA A 62 1.76 -5.00 -5.37
N LEU A 63 2.17 -3.80 -4.93
CA LEU A 63 3.02 -3.62 -3.76
C LEU A 63 2.32 -4.11 -2.48
N SER A 64 1.04 -3.76 -2.30
CA SER A 64 0.26 -4.17 -1.12
C SER A 64 0.15 -5.69 -0.98
N GLU A 65 0.05 -6.43 -2.08
CA GLU A 65 0.07 -7.90 -2.03
C GLU A 65 1.47 -8.44 -1.73
N ALA A 66 2.51 -7.84 -2.30
CA ALA A 66 3.88 -8.29 -2.13
C ALA A 66 4.41 -8.10 -0.69
N VAL A 67 3.94 -7.07 0.02
CA VAL A 67 4.40 -6.77 1.40
C VAL A 67 3.54 -7.45 2.47
N LYS A 68 2.32 -7.88 2.14
CA LYS A 68 1.44 -8.55 3.10
C LYS A 68 2.06 -9.89 3.54
N GLY A 69 2.16 -10.09 4.85
CA GLY A 69 2.74 -11.30 5.45
C GLY A 69 4.27 -11.30 5.59
N LYS A 70 4.97 -10.29 5.05
CA LYS A 70 6.41 -10.13 5.23
C LYS A 70 6.74 -9.52 6.59
N SER A 71 7.94 -9.80 7.08
CA SER A 71 8.50 -9.15 8.27
C SER A 71 8.90 -7.71 7.95
N LEU A 72 8.91 -6.84 8.95
CA LEU A 72 9.34 -5.44 8.76
C LEU A 72 10.76 -5.33 8.17
N ASP A 73 11.67 -6.18 8.66
CA ASP A 73 13.07 -6.24 8.21
C ASP A 73 13.19 -6.50 6.70
N GLU A 74 12.43 -7.47 6.16
CA GLU A 74 12.42 -7.81 4.73
C GLU A 74 11.90 -6.67 3.84
N ILE A 75 11.11 -5.76 4.40
CA ILE A 75 10.56 -4.62 3.66
C ILE A 75 11.54 -3.45 3.69
N LEU A 76 12.24 -3.25 4.80
CA LEU A 76 13.28 -2.22 4.93
C LEU A 76 14.48 -2.46 4.02
N GLU A 77 14.82 -3.71 3.73
CA GLU A 77 15.87 -4.05 2.74
C GLU A 77 15.46 -3.79 1.28
N CYS A 78 14.18 -3.52 1.00
CA CYS A 78 13.66 -3.32 -0.35
C CYS A 78 13.62 -1.83 -0.78
N GLY A 79 14.23 -0.93 0.00
CA GLY A 79 14.29 0.52 -0.23
C GLY A 79 15.54 1.00 -0.94
#